data_AF-A0A533WXJ6-F1
#
_entry.id   AF-A0A533WXJ6-F1
#
_cell.length_a   1.000
_cell.length_b   1.000
_cell.length_c   1.000
_cell.angle_alpha   90.00
_cell.angle_beta   90.00
_cell.angle_gamma   90.00
#
_symmetry.space_group_name_H-M   'P 1'
#
loop_
_entity.id
_entity.type
_entity.pdbx_description
1 polymer ?
#
loop_
_entity_poly.entity_id
_entity_poly.type
_entity_poly.pdbx_seq_one_letter_code
_entity_poly.pdbx_strand_id
1 'polypeptide(L)' 'MPAVKTKSEFEKASRNAVGALYGNDLRDFKIRVLFPFPSELKHDSWDVQVTFLQGKLQYTVDLIIQE' A
#
# COMPACT_ATOMS: atom_id res chain seq x y z
N MET A 1 5.48 -7.08 -13.41
CA MET A 1 4.92 -5.73 -13.12
C MET A 1 6.10 -4.77 -13.06
N PRO A 2 5.96 -3.48 -13.37
CA PRO A 2 7.10 -2.56 -13.28
C PRO A 2 7.49 -2.38 -11.80
N ALA A 3 8.80 -2.53 -11.53
CA ALA A 3 9.36 -2.40 -10.19
C ALA A 3 8.96 -1.08 -9.54
N VAL A 4 8.30 -1.18 -8.39
CA VAL A 4 7.80 -0.06 -7.59
C VAL A 4 8.97 0.49 -6.78
N LYS A 5 9.53 1.64 -7.19
CA LYS A 5 10.76 2.20 -6.60
C LYS A 5 10.56 3.54 -5.93
N THR A 6 9.40 4.17 -6.15
CA THR A 6 9.11 5.51 -5.64
C THR A 6 7.86 5.52 -4.78
N LYS A 7 7.80 6.46 -3.82
CA LYS A 7 6.63 6.65 -2.95
C LYS A 7 5.31 6.79 -3.72
N SER A 8 5.34 7.40 -4.90
CA SER A 8 4.15 7.56 -5.76
C SER A 8 3.67 6.23 -6.35
N GLU A 9 4.60 5.35 -6.73
CA GLU A 9 4.25 4.02 -7.23
C GLU A 9 3.69 3.14 -6.10
N PHE A 10 4.27 3.21 -4.89
CA PHE A 10 3.70 2.53 -3.70
C PHE A 10 2.29 3.04 -3.40
N GLU A 11 2.07 4.35 -3.48
CA GLU A 11 0.75 4.91 -3.24
C GLU A 11 -0.26 4.43 -4.28
N LYS A 12 0.12 4.42 -5.56
CA LYS A 12 -0.73 3.92 -6.65
C LYS A 12 -1.03 2.43 -6.49
N ALA A 13 -0.03 1.61 -6.23
CA ALA A 13 -0.20 0.17 -6.03
C ALA A 13 -1.11 -0.12 -4.82
N SER A 14 -0.88 0.58 -3.71
CA SER A 14 -1.68 0.44 -2.50
C SER A 14 -3.12 0.90 -2.71
N ARG A 15 -3.35 2.04 -3.37
CA ARG A 15 -4.70 2.54 -3.71
C ARG A 15 -5.45 1.57 -4.62
N ASN A 16 -4.77 0.99 -5.61
CA ASN A 16 -5.39 0.02 -6.50
C ASN A 16 -5.80 -1.26 -5.74
N ALA A 17 -4.92 -1.78 -4.89
CA ALA A 17 -5.21 -2.98 -4.09
C ALA A 17 -6.35 -2.74 -3.10
N VAL A 18 -6.28 -1.65 -2.34
CA VAL A 18 -7.34 -1.26 -1.40
C VAL A 18 -8.65 -0.95 -2.14
N GLY A 19 -8.58 -0.25 -3.26
CA GLY A 19 -9.76 0.09 -4.07
C GLY A 19 -10.49 -1.13 -4.63
N ALA A 20 -9.75 -2.17 -4.99
CA ALA A 20 -10.33 -3.45 -5.42
C ALA A 20 -11.07 -4.19 -4.30
N LEU A 21 -10.63 -4.04 -3.04
CA LEU A 21 -11.20 -4.76 -1.89
C LEU A 21 -12.34 -3.99 -1.22
N TYR A 22 -12.17 -2.68 -1.09
CA TYR A 22 -13.06 -1.82 -0.32
C TYR A 22 -13.92 -0.93 -1.22
N GLY A 23 -13.56 -0.75 -2.50
CA GLY A 23 -14.19 0.21 -3.42
C GLY A 23 -13.39 1.51 -3.52
N ASN A 24 -13.75 2.36 -4.48
CA ASN A 24 -12.89 3.49 -4.90
C ASN A 24 -13.11 4.80 -4.13
N ASP A 25 -14.06 4.87 -3.20
CA ASP A 25 -14.28 6.05 -2.34
C ASP A 25 -13.30 6.07 -1.16
N LEU A 26 -12.01 6.16 -1.47
CA LEU A 26 -10.91 6.18 -0.51
C LEU A 26 -10.50 7.63 -0.23
N ARG A 27 -10.99 8.19 0.88
CA ARG A 27 -10.69 9.57 1.30
C ARG A 27 -9.51 9.60 2.27
N ASP A 28 -8.78 10.72 2.31
CA ASP A 28 -7.64 10.94 3.21
C ASP A 28 -6.60 9.80 3.22
N PHE A 29 -6.40 9.16 2.07
CA PHE A 29 -5.47 8.04 1.93
C PHE A 29 -4.01 8.48 2.17
N LYS A 30 -3.31 7.78 3.05
CA LYS A 30 -1.93 8.07 3.46
C LYS A 30 -1.14 6.78 3.62
N ILE A 31 0.09 6.76 3.11
CA ILE A 31 1.10 5.79 3.53
C ILE A 31 1.64 6.21 4.90
N ARG A 32 1.57 5.32 5.88
CA ARG A 32 2.09 5.50 7.24
C ARG A 32 3.50 4.94 7.38
N VAL A 33 3.70 3.75 6.82
CA VAL A 33 4.95 3.00 6.92
C VAL A 33 5.32 2.48 5.54
N LEU A 34 6.60 2.53 5.23
CA LEU A 34 7.19 1.96 4.02
C LEU A 34 8.58 1.44 4.40
N PHE A 35 8.71 0.13 4.54
CA PHE A 35 9.97 -0.52 4.85
C PHE A 35 10.26 -1.62 3.82
N PRO A 36 11.54 -1.88 3.49
CA PRO A 36 11.88 -3.09 2.76
C PRO A 36 11.46 -4.30 3.61
N PHE A 37 10.73 -5.24 3.01
CA PHE A 37 10.31 -6.44 3.71
C PHE A 37 11.54 -7.37 3.86
N PRO A 38 11.92 -7.76 5.09
CA PRO A 38 13.08 -8.61 5.30
C PRO A 38 12.78 -10.00 4.75
N SER A 39 13.45 -10.38 3.66
CA SER A 39 13.36 -11.71 3.08
C SER A 39 14.77 -12.31 2.99
N GLU A 40 14.89 -13.60 3.26
CA GLU A 40 16.14 -14.36 3.04
C GLU A 40 16.49 -14.49 1.54
N LEU A 41 15.55 -14.18 0.65
CA LEU A 41 15.62 -14.36 -0.79
C LEU A 41 15.33 -13.03 -1.50
N LYS A 42 16.32 -12.14 -1.49
CA LYS A 42 16.38 -10.87 -2.24
C LYS A 42 15.38 -9.78 -1.80
N HIS A 43 15.86 -8.54 -1.94
CA HIS A 43 15.25 -7.28 -1.55
C HIS A 43 14.10 -6.84 -2.49
N ASP A 44 13.18 -7.75 -2.84
CA ASP A 44 12.23 -7.50 -3.92
C ASP A 44 10.79 -7.27 -3.39
N SER A 45 10.63 -6.88 -2.14
CA SER A 45 9.32 -6.65 -1.53
C SER A 45 9.35 -5.55 -0.47
N TRP A 46 8.20 -4.91 -0.29
CA TRP A 46 8.02 -3.76 0.58
C TRP A 46 6.83 -3.98 1.51
N ASP A 47 7.06 -3.76 2.79
CA ASP A 47 6.04 -3.66 3.81
C ASP A 47 5.46 -2.24 3.82
N VAL A 48 4.18 -2.13 3.49
CA VAL A 48 3.48 -0.85 3.34
C VAL A 48 2.23 -0.85 4.19
N GLN A 49 2.19 0.05 5.17
CA GLN A 49 0.98 0.33 5.94
C GLN A 49 0.30 1.58 5.39
N VAL A 50 -0.98 1.47 5.07
CA VAL A 50 -1.79 2.60 4.61
C VAL A 50 -2.98 2.84 5.51
N THR A 51 -3.42 4.10 5.58
CA THR A 51 -4.66 4.50 6.25
C THR A 51 -5.55 5.29 5.33
N PHE A 52 -6.85 5.07 5.39
CA PHE A 52 -7.84 5.82 4.62
C PHE A 52 -9.20 5.84 5.32
N LEU A 53 -10.05 6.76 4.91
CA LEU A 53 -11.44 6.87 5.32
C LEU A 53 -12.36 6.32 4.25
N GLN A 54 -13.33 5.51 4.67
CA GLN A 54 -14.45 5.12 3.83
C GLN A 54 -15.76 5.17 4.63
N GLY A 55 -16.73 5.93 4.14
CA GLY A 55 -17.93 6.26 4.91
C GLY A 55 -17.56 6.96 6.22
N LYS A 56 -17.91 6.36 7.36
CA LYS A 56 -17.60 6.89 8.71
C LYS A 56 -16.46 6.13 9.41
N LEU A 57 -15.80 5.21 8.72
CA LEU A 57 -14.78 4.34 9.29
C LEU A 57 -13.39 4.72 8.78
N GLN A 58 -12.41 4.66 9.67
CA GLN A 58 -11.00 4.72 9.32
C GLN A 58 -10.43 3.31 9.30
N TYR A 59 -9.76 2.99 8.19
CA TYR A 59 -9.09 1.71 8.01
C TYR A 59 -7.58 1.90 8.09
N THR A 60 -6.93 0.86 8.59
CA THR A 60 -5.50 0.66 8.49
C THR A 60 -5.30 -0.69 7.81
N VAL A 61 -4.51 -0.73 6.75
CA VAL A 61 -4.25 -1.96 5.99
C VAL A 61 -2.75 -2.11 5.81
N ASP A 62 -2.25 -3.28 6.19
CA ASP A 62 -0.88 -3.71 5.96
C ASP A 62 -0.80 -4.48 4.64
N LEU A 63 0.15 -4.12 3.79
CA LEU A 63 0.34 -4.65 2.45
C LEU A 63 1.78 -5.09 2.28
N ILE A 64 1.98 -6.27 1.68
CA ILE A 64 3.27 -6.66 1.13
C ILE A 64 3.22 -6.43 -0.38
N ILE A 65 4.02 -5.48 -0.87
CA ILE A 65 4.11 -5.12 -2.28
C ILE A 65 5.40 -5.68 -2.85
N GLN A 66 5.30 -6.62 -3.78
CA GLN A 66 6.44 -7.15 -4.54
C GLN A 66 6.86 -6.15 -5.62
N GLU A 67 8.17 -5.99 -5.86
CA GLU A 67 8.70 -5.25 -7.02
C GLU A 67 8.36 -5.96 -8.35
#